data_AF-A0A5H2Y4J4-F1
#
_entry.id   AF-A0A5H2Y4J4-F1
#
_cell.length_a   1.000
_cell.length_b   1.000
_cell.length_c   1.000
_cell.angle_alpha   90.00
_cell.angle_beta   90.00
_cell.angle_gamma   90.00
#
_symmetry.space_group_name_H-M   'P 1'
#
loop_
_entity.id
_entity.type
_entity.pdbx_description
1 polymer ?
#
loop_
_entity_poly.entity_id
_entity_poly.type
_entity_poly.pdbx_seq_one_letter_code
_entity_poly.pdbx_strand_id
1 'polypeptide(L)'
;MLIFGVIKFVNWCDVVIVGKTLTRIHANTLLCGNVDMSNIEIQVTRDSVCMGDDVEAPHYYSFSAEANTSLSTIFSHLSSRNYLASVAGRNHSWSAVVNGDVVATFLGNSQIPVPSDSLNLAISALSTQNCLTIRFKYKSAAT
;
A
#
# COMPACT_ATOMS: atom_id res chain seq x y z
N MET A 1 -45.91 -14.16 -28.02
CA MET A 1 -46.17 -12.73 -27.81
C MET A 1 -45.28 -12.29 -26.66
N LEU A 2 -44.27 -11.47 -26.96
CA LEU A 2 -43.21 -11.03 -26.05
C LEU A 2 -43.70 -9.88 -25.18
N ILE A 3 -43.40 -9.90 -23.88
CA ILE A 3 -43.50 -8.71 -23.02
C ILE A 3 -42.12 -8.53 -22.39
N PHE A 4 -41.37 -7.55 -22.88
CA PHE A 4 -40.08 -7.13 -22.31
C PHE A 4 -40.34 -6.14 -21.16
N GLY A 5 -40.06 -6.56 -19.93
CA GLY A 5 -39.98 -5.67 -18.77
C GLY A 5 -38.61 -4.99 -18.72
N VAL A 6 -38.59 -3.66 -18.75
CA VAL A 6 -37.39 -2.84 -18.56
C VAL A 6 -36.96 -2.93 -17.09
N ILE A 7 -35.80 -3.53 -16.81
CA ILE A 7 -35.19 -3.52 -15.48
C ILE A 7 -34.09 -2.44 -15.49
N LYS A 8 -34.27 -1.41 -14.66
CA LYS A 8 -33.20 -0.45 -14.33
C LYS A 8 -32.23 -1.13 -13.37
N PHE A 9 -30.96 -1.21 -13.76
CA PHE A 9 -29.86 -1.60 -12.89
C PHE A 9 -29.51 -0.42 -11.98
N VAL A 10 -29.53 -0.63 -10.66
CA VAL A 10 -28.93 0.27 -9.69
C VAL A 10 -27.92 -0.54 -8.87
N ASN A 11 -26.65 -0.29 -9.16
CA ASN A 11 -25.45 -0.80 -8.52
C ASN A 11 -25.11 -2.29 -8.65
N TRP A 12 -23.87 -2.51 -9.10
CA TRP A 12 -23.20 -3.79 -9.28
C TRP A 12 -22.88 -4.43 -7.93
N CYS A 13 -23.67 -5.41 -7.49
CA CYS A 13 -23.17 -6.44 -6.57
C CYS A 13 -23.93 -7.78 -6.65
N ASP A 14 -24.59 -8.08 -7.78
CA ASP A 14 -25.28 -9.35 -7.95
C ASP A 14 -24.67 -10.15 -9.10
N VAL A 15 -23.80 -11.10 -8.75
CA VAL A 15 -23.48 -12.24 -9.62
C VAL A 15 -24.62 -13.25 -9.47
N VAL A 16 -25.49 -13.33 -10.48
CA VAL A 16 -26.52 -14.37 -10.58
C VAL A 16 -25.89 -15.64 -11.18
N ILE A 17 -25.79 -16.70 -10.38
CA ILE A 17 -25.41 -18.04 -10.86
C ILE A 17 -26.64 -18.72 -11.46
N VAL A 18 -26.60 -19.01 -12.76
CA VAL A 18 -27.61 -19.81 -13.47
C VAL A 18 -27.15 -21.27 -13.52
N GLY A 19 -27.89 -22.18 -12.90
CA GLY A 19 -27.68 -23.62 -13.10
C GLY A 19 -28.19 -24.50 -11.97
N LYS A 20 -29.28 -25.21 -12.23
CA LYS A 20 -29.92 -26.19 -11.34
C LYS A 20 -28.97 -27.33 -10.94
N THR A 21 -28.78 -27.59 -9.64
CA THR A 21 -28.79 -28.92 -9.00
C THR A 21 -28.88 -28.72 -7.48
N LEU A 22 -29.87 -29.36 -6.84
CA LEU A 22 -30.08 -29.35 -5.40
C LEU A 22 -29.03 -30.26 -4.74
N THR A 23 -27.98 -29.67 -4.18
CA THR A 23 -27.24 -30.29 -3.09
C THR A 23 -27.53 -29.43 -1.86
N ARG A 24 -28.03 -30.04 -0.80
CA ARG A 24 -28.17 -29.44 0.53
C ARG A 24 -26.76 -29.09 1.01
N ILE A 25 -26.23 -27.96 0.55
CA ILE A 25 -25.11 -27.31 1.20
C ILE A 25 -25.72 -26.87 2.52
N HIS A 26 -25.33 -27.54 3.60
CA HIS A 26 -25.37 -26.92 4.91
C HIS A 26 -24.77 -25.54 4.67
N ALA A 27 -25.61 -24.49 4.64
CA ALA A 27 -25.13 -23.14 4.72
C ALA A 27 -24.54 -23.04 6.12
N ASN A 28 -23.33 -23.60 6.26
CA ASN A 28 -22.41 -23.16 7.26
C ASN A 28 -22.23 -21.72 6.85
N THR A 29 -22.96 -20.87 7.55
CA THR A 29 -22.66 -19.48 7.73
C THR A 29 -21.25 -19.49 8.30
N LEU A 30 -20.25 -19.70 7.44
CA LEU A 30 -18.93 -19.17 7.66
C LEU A 30 -19.20 -17.69 7.55
N LEU A 31 -19.54 -17.11 8.70
CA LEU A 31 -19.03 -15.84 9.17
C LEU A 31 -18.20 -15.25 8.04
N CYS A 32 -18.73 -14.26 7.32
CA CYS A 32 -17.87 -13.30 6.64
C CYS A 32 -16.81 -12.97 7.68
N GLY A 33 -15.60 -13.49 7.45
CA GLY A 33 -14.76 -14.03 8.53
C GLY A 33 -14.64 -13.07 9.68
N ASN A 34 -14.42 -13.60 10.88
CA ASN A 34 -13.40 -12.98 11.70
C ASN A 34 -12.09 -13.03 10.89
N VAL A 35 -11.97 -12.20 9.84
CA VAL A 35 -10.69 -11.68 9.44
C VAL A 35 -10.30 -10.97 10.71
N ASP A 36 -9.34 -11.53 11.41
CA ASP A 36 -8.56 -10.73 12.32
C ASP A 36 -8.02 -9.60 11.42
N MET A 37 -8.77 -8.51 11.34
CA MET A 37 -8.42 -7.24 10.71
C MET A 37 -7.31 -6.69 11.57
N SER A 38 -6.19 -7.39 11.51
CA SER A 38 -4.94 -7.06 12.16
C SER A 38 -4.45 -5.87 11.36
N ASN A 39 -5.01 -4.72 11.70
CA ASN A 39 -4.48 -3.45 11.26
C ASN A 39 -3.05 -3.41 11.75
N ILE A 40 -2.16 -3.21 10.80
CA ILE A 40 -0.74 -3.05 11.06
C ILE A 40 -0.50 -1.56 11.12
N GLU A 41 0.16 -1.14 12.20
CA GLU A 41 0.65 0.22 12.30
C GLU A 41 1.85 0.37 11.36
N ILE A 42 1.75 1.27 10.41
CA ILE A 42 2.85 1.61 9.51
C ILE A 42 3.50 2.85 10.05
N GLN A 43 4.79 2.73 10.38
CA GLN A 43 5.62 3.82 10.84
C GLN A 43 6.65 4.13 9.78
N VAL A 44 6.59 5.34 9.23
CA VAL A 44 7.43 5.80 8.14
C VAL A 44 8.33 6.89 8.65
N THR A 45 9.62 6.76 8.41
CA THR A 45 10.64 7.77 8.72
C THR A 45 11.47 8.06 7.48
N ARG A 46 12.08 9.23 7.39
CA ARG A 46 12.98 9.59 6.28
C ARG A 46 14.19 10.35 6.80
N ASP A 47 15.33 10.15 6.15
CA ASP A 47 16.53 10.93 6.43
C ASP A 47 16.31 12.41 6.06
N SER A 48 16.87 13.32 6.86
CA SER A 48 16.84 14.76 6.55
C SER A 48 17.87 15.11 5.48
N VAL A 49 17.51 15.99 4.58
CA VAL A 49 18.36 16.47 3.48
C VAL A 49 18.94 17.86 3.73
N CYS A 50 18.73 18.46 4.91
CA CYS A 50 19.30 19.75 5.33
C CYS A 50 19.22 20.87 4.27
N MET A 51 18.15 20.88 3.49
CA MET A 51 17.89 21.88 2.45
C MET A 51 16.58 22.59 2.76
N GLY A 52 16.63 23.91 2.92
CA GLY A 52 15.54 24.90 2.79
C GLY A 52 14.19 24.64 3.47
N ASP A 53 13.43 23.67 2.98
CA ASP A 53 12.06 23.32 3.42
C ASP A 53 12.01 22.14 4.40
N ASP A 54 13.13 21.46 4.61
CA ASP A 54 13.23 20.24 5.41
C ASP A 54 13.46 20.49 6.91
N VAL A 55 13.21 21.72 7.37
CA VAL A 55 13.31 22.14 8.78
C VAL A 55 12.11 21.67 9.60
N GLU A 56 10.92 21.48 8.98
CA GLU A 56 9.68 21.12 9.70
C GLU A 56 8.89 19.95 9.08
N ALA A 57 9.31 19.39 7.94
CA ALA A 57 8.51 18.36 7.26
C ALA A 57 8.66 16.98 7.94
N PRO A 58 7.57 16.22 8.13
CA PRO A 58 7.50 15.21 9.17
C PRO A 58 8.61 14.15 9.02
N HIS A 59 9.49 14.09 10.00
CA HIS A 59 10.54 13.07 10.13
C HIS A 59 9.97 11.70 10.53
N TYR A 60 8.70 11.68 10.92
CA TYR A 60 7.92 10.51 11.31
C TYR A 60 6.47 10.69 10.85
N TYR A 61 5.95 9.70 10.16
CA TYR A 61 4.55 9.61 9.73
C TYR A 61 4.02 8.22 10.06
N SER A 62 2.89 8.14 10.74
CA SER A 62 2.25 6.86 11.06
C SER A 62 0.80 6.83 10.63
N PHE A 63 0.36 5.64 10.22
CA PHE A 63 -1.02 5.34 9.87
C PHE A 63 -1.26 3.84 9.92
N SER A 64 -2.52 3.42 10.00
CA SER A 64 -2.88 2.01 10.01
C SER A 64 -3.31 1.55 8.62
N ALA A 65 -2.94 0.33 8.25
CA ALA A 65 -3.43 -0.33 7.05
C ALA A 65 -3.72 -1.81 7.34
N GLU A 66 -4.57 -2.41 6.52
CA GLU A 66 -4.92 -3.82 6.64
C GLU A 66 -3.70 -4.71 6.37
N ALA A 67 -3.51 -5.78 7.15
CA ALA A 67 -2.42 -6.73 7.02
C ALA A 67 -2.14 -7.26 5.59
N ASN A 68 -3.19 -7.40 4.78
CA ASN A 68 -3.10 -7.92 3.41
C ASN A 68 -2.78 -6.84 2.37
N THR A 69 -2.64 -5.58 2.79
CA THR A 69 -2.28 -4.47 1.91
C THR A 69 -0.89 -4.68 1.32
N SER A 70 -0.72 -4.41 0.02
CA SER A 70 0.57 -4.48 -0.64
C SER A 70 1.45 -3.26 -0.34
N LEU A 71 2.77 -3.43 -0.37
CA LEU A 71 3.71 -2.30 -0.29
C LEU A 71 3.47 -1.24 -1.38
N SER A 72 3.08 -1.65 -2.58
CA SER A 72 2.73 -0.72 -3.67
C SER A 72 1.60 0.24 -3.30
N THR A 73 0.59 -0.24 -2.58
CA THR A 73 -0.53 0.58 -2.09
C THR A 73 -0.06 1.57 -1.03
N ILE A 74 0.81 1.13 -0.13
CA ILE A 74 1.44 1.99 0.87
C ILE A 74 2.26 3.11 0.23
N PHE A 75 3.10 2.79 -0.75
CA PHE A 75 3.89 3.81 -1.45
C PHE A 75 3.01 4.73 -2.30
N SER A 76 1.92 4.25 -2.87
CA SER A 76 0.96 5.09 -3.58
C SER A 76 0.29 6.10 -2.63
N HIS A 77 -0.06 5.68 -1.42
CA HIS A 77 -0.58 6.57 -0.38
C HIS A 77 0.44 7.64 0.01
N LEU A 78 1.70 7.26 0.24
CA LEU A 78 2.78 8.22 0.54
C LEU A 78 3.05 9.20 -0.61
N SER A 79 3.00 8.71 -1.85
CA SER A 79 3.15 9.50 -3.07
C SER A 79 2.05 10.55 -3.20
N SER A 80 0.79 10.19 -2.91
CA SER A 80 -0.34 11.14 -2.93
C SER A 80 -0.19 12.31 -1.96
N ARG A 81 0.65 12.14 -0.92
CA ARG A 81 0.95 13.15 0.10
C ARG A 81 2.26 13.89 -0.14
N ASN A 82 2.98 13.59 -1.24
CA ASN A 82 4.32 14.10 -1.51
C ASN A 82 5.27 13.90 -0.31
N TYR A 83 5.25 12.71 0.28
CA TYR A 83 6.01 12.44 1.51
C TYR A 83 7.53 12.55 1.33
N LEU A 84 8.06 12.18 0.15
CA LEU A 84 9.50 12.30 -0.11
C LEU A 84 9.84 13.73 -0.52
N ALA A 85 10.86 14.30 0.13
CA ALA A 85 11.33 15.65 -0.17
C ALA A 85 11.90 15.74 -1.59
N SER A 86 11.63 16.86 -2.26
CA SER A 86 12.17 17.17 -3.58
C SER A 86 13.53 17.84 -3.43
N VAL A 87 14.59 17.16 -3.84
CA VAL A 87 15.97 17.64 -3.74
C VAL A 87 16.42 18.24 -5.07
N ALA A 88 17.09 19.38 -5.02
CA ALA A 88 17.72 19.99 -6.19
C ALA A 88 18.99 19.20 -6.57
N GLY A 89 19.11 18.84 -7.85
CA GLY A 89 20.24 18.05 -8.34
C GLY A 89 19.79 16.98 -9.35
N ARG A 90 20.76 16.21 -9.84
CA ARG A 90 20.54 15.03 -10.69
C ARG A 90 21.20 13.83 -10.03
N ASN A 91 20.75 12.62 -10.36
CA ASN A 91 21.33 11.35 -9.92
C ASN A 91 21.26 11.06 -8.40
N HIS A 92 20.43 11.77 -7.65
CA HIS A 92 20.07 11.36 -6.28
C HIS A 92 18.97 10.29 -6.30
N SER A 93 18.79 9.59 -5.19
CA SER A 93 17.72 8.60 -5.03
C SER A 93 17.32 8.43 -3.57
N TRP A 94 16.17 7.83 -3.35
CA TRP A 94 15.72 7.37 -2.04
C TRP A 94 15.61 5.85 -2.02
N SER A 95 16.01 5.21 -0.93
CA SER A 95 15.84 3.78 -0.72
C SER A 95 14.92 3.55 0.47
N ALA A 96 13.81 2.84 0.27
CA ALA A 96 12.94 2.38 1.35
C ALA A 96 13.52 1.11 1.95
N VAL A 97 13.84 1.17 3.24
CA VAL A 97 14.44 0.08 4.01
C VAL A 97 13.44 -0.44 5.02
N VAL A 98 13.21 -1.75 5.02
CA VAL A 98 12.34 -2.46 5.96
C VAL A 98 13.14 -3.63 6.51
N ASN A 99 13.18 -3.79 7.84
CA ASN A 99 13.95 -4.84 8.52
C ASN A 99 15.44 -4.92 8.14
N GLY A 100 16.03 -3.84 7.63
CA GLY A 100 17.41 -3.77 7.16
C GLY A 100 17.59 -3.96 5.66
N ASP A 101 16.56 -4.47 4.96
CA ASP A 101 16.60 -4.75 3.52
C ASP A 101 15.95 -3.63 2.70
N VAL A 102 16.50 -3.37 1.51
CA VAL A 102 15.93 -2.39 0.57
C VAL A 102 14.77 -3.03 -0.17
N VAL A 103 13.55 -2.59 0.14
CA VAL A 103 12.31 -3.11 -0.49
C VAL A 103 11.88 -2.30 -1.71
N ALA A 104 12.26 -1.03 -1.78
CA ALA A 104 11.96 -0.17 -2.92
C ALA A 104 13.01 0.93 -3.09
N THR A 105 13.19 1.39 -4.33
CA THR A 105 14.08 2.51 -4.68
C THR A 105 13.31 3.54 -5.48
N PHE A 106 13.55 4.82 -5.23
CA PHE A 106 12.92 5.94 -5.89
C PHE A 106 14.01 6.80 -6.52
N LEU A 107 13.90 7.10 -7.81
CA LEU A 107 14.94 7.80 -8.57
C LEU A 107 14.65 9.30 -8.58
N GLY A 108 15.65 10.10 -8.20
CA GLY A 108 15.54 11.55 -8.13
C GLY A 108 14.39 12.01 -7.23
N ASN A 109 13.53 12.87 -7.78
CA ASN A 109 12.32 13.40 -7.12
C ASN A 109 11.06 12.60 -7.46
N SER A 110 11.20 11.40 -8.05
CA SER A 110 10.05 10.52 -8.30
C SER A 110 9.44 10.07 -6.99
N GLN A 111 8.13 10.30 -6.83
CA GLN A 111 7.34 9.72 -5.74
C GLN A 111 6.91 8.26 -6.04
N ILE A 112 7.27 7.75 -7.22
CA ILE A 112 6.92 6.40 -7.67
C ILE A 112 8.16 5.51 -7.52
N PRO A 113 8.04 4.35 -6.85
CA PRO A 113 9.14 3.40 -6.72
C PRO A 113 9.44 2.73 -8.07
N VAL A 114 10.70 2.37 -8.27
CA VAL A 114 11.11 1.44 -9.33
C VAL A 114 10.42 0.09 -9.10
N PRO A 115 9.82 -0.53 -10.14
CA PRO A 115 9.19 -1.83 -10.00
C PRO A 115 10.13 -2.89 -9.43
N SER A 116 9.69 -3.58 -8.39
CA SER A 116 10.39 -4.72 -7.77
C SER A 116 9.39 -5.75 -7.26
N ASP A 117 9.81 -7.01 -7.13
CA ASP A 117 8.96 -8.08 -6.61
C ASP A 117 8.47 -7.78 -5.18
N SER A 118 9.29 -7.06 -4.41
CA SER A 118 8.97 -6.63 -3.05
C SER A 118 7.74 -5.72 -2.98
N LEU A 119 7.39 -5.00 -4.04
CA LEU A 119 6.20 -4.12 -4.05
C LEU A 119 4.88 -4.87 -3.91
N ASN A 120 4.86 -6.14 -4.30
CA ASN A 120 3.68 -7.00 -4.22
C ASN A 120 3.58 -7.76 -2.89
N LEU A 121 4.59 -7.63 -2.01
CA LEU A 121 4.55 -8.24 -0.70
C LEU A 121 3.48 -7.60 0.18
N ALA A 122 2.74 -8.45 0.89
CA ALA A 122 1.81 -8.01 1.91
C ALA A 122 2.59 -7.42 3.09
N ILE A 123 2.06 -6.34 3.67
CA ILE A 123 2.70 -5.68 4.82
C ILE A 123 2.78 -6.59 6.05
N SER A 124 1.88 -7.57 6.18
CA SER A 124 1.94 -8.60 7.24
C SER A 124 3.20 -9.44 7.21
N ALA A 125 3.69 -9.77 6.02
CA ALA A 125 4.92 -10.57 5.85
C ALA A 125 6.18 -9.78 6.26
N LEU A 126 6.10 -8.45 6.29
CA LEU A 126 7.20 -7.56 6.59
C LEU A 126 7.10 -6.94 8.00
N SER A 127 5.91 -6.92 8.58
CA SER A 127 5.66 -6.38 9.90
C SER A 127 6.22 -7.26 11.01
N THR A 128 6.63 -6.62 12.11
CA THR A 128 7.01 -7.29 13.35
C THR A 128 6.09 -6.78 14.46
N GLN A 129 5.45 -7.67 15.22
CA GLN A 129 4.54 -7.31 16.31
C GLN A 129 3.45 -6.30 15.89
N ASN A 130 2.78 -6.55 14.74
CA ASN A 130 1.75 -5.67 14.17
C ASN A 130 2.23 -4.24 13.84
N CYS A 131 3.55 -4.02 13.76
CA CYS A 131 4.14 -2.76 13.36
C CYS A 131 5.09 -2.98 12.17
N LEU A 132 4.93 -2.16 11.13
CA LEU A 132 5.82 -2.11 9.98
C LEU A 132 6.60 -0.80 10.01
N THR A 133 7.90 -0.88 10.24
CA THR A 133 8.78 0.30 10.18
C THR A 133 9.43 0.40 8.80
N ILE A 134 9.19 1.52 8.12
CA ILE A 134 9.78 1.86 6.82
C ILE A 134 10.70 3.06 7.03
N ARG A 135 11.98 2.92 6.70
CA ARG A 135 12.95 4.02 6.73
C ARG A 135 13.39 4.38 5.32
N PHE A 136 13.13 5.61 4.92
CA PHE A 136 13.64 6.17 3.67
C PHE A 136 15.03 6.74 3.88
N LYS A 137 16.02 6.14 3.21
CA LYS A 137 17.40 6.63 3.20
C LYS A 137 17.66 7.46 1.97
N TYR A 138 18.23 8.64 2.16
CA TYR A 138 18.68 9.49 1.07
C TYR A 138 20.03 9.02 0.54
N LYS A 139 20.16 8.93 -0.79
CA LYS A 139 21.42 8.69 -1.48
C LYS A 139 21.71 9.88 -2.38
N SER A 140 22.73 10.65 -2.01
CA SER A 140 23.25 11.72 -2.85
C SER A 140 23.86 11.16 -4.14
N ALA A 141 23.90 11.98 -5.19
CA ALA A 141 24.65 11.64 -6.39
C ALA A 141 26.13 11.41 -6.05
N ALA A 142 26.72 10.36 -6.61
CA ALA A 142 28.17 10.24 -6.63
C ALA A 142 28.72 11.40 -7.48
N THR A 143 29.58 12.21 -6.88
CA THR A 143 30.26 13.33 -7.55
C THR A 143 31.48 12.81 -8.30
#